data_AF-A0A7R9YET0-F1
#
_entry.id   AF-A0A7R9YET0-F1
#
_cell.length_a   1.000
_cell.length_b   1.000
_cell.length_c   1.000
_cell.angle_alpha   90.00
_cell.angle_beta   90.00
_cell.angle_gamma   90.00
#
_symmetry.space_group_name_H-M   'P 1'
#
loop_
_entity.id
_entity.type
_entity.pdbx_description
1 polymer ?
#
loop_
_entity_poly.entity_id
_entity_poly.type
_entity_poly.pdbx_seq_one_letter_code
_entity_poly.pdbx_strand_id
1 'polypeptide(L)'
;AEVALQEQVPLINFSLGKAEWIAERAHTYGGKVLATVTTEKHARSAELMGADALLVTGHEAAAHGGDVTSLVLVPCLRAKTNLPIVAAGGFANGQGLLA
;
A
#
# COMPACT_ATOMS: atom_id res chain seq x y z
N ALA A 1 -13.38 -2.89 8.62
CA ALA A 1 -13.55 -1.61 7.90
C ALA A 1 -14.87 -0.92 8.18
N GLU A 2 -15.98 -1.64 8.49
CA GLU A 2 -17.28 -0.97 8.71
C GLU A 2 -17.28 0.14 9.76
N VAL A 3 -16.78 -0.15 10.97
CA VAL A 3 -16.66 0.86 12.04
C VAL A 3 -15.79 2.03 11.58
N ALA A 4 -14.66 1.76 10.92
CA ALA A 4 -13.78 2.82 10.41
C ALA A 4 -14.48 3.71 9.36
N LEU A 5 -15.37 3.16 8.55
CA LEU A 5 -16.15 3.93 7.57
C LEU A 5 -17.27 4.73 8.24
N GLN A 6 -17.92 4.18 9.27
CA GLN A 6 -18.94 4.90 10.06
C GLN A 6 -18.34 6.09 10.81
N GLU A 7 -17.16 5.90 11.41
CA GLU A 7 -16.41 6.93 12.12
C GLU A 7 -15.64 7.88 11.17
N GLN A 8 -15.80 7.72 9.85
CA GLN A 8 -15.15 8.55 8.82
C GLN A 8 -13.62 8.66 9.02
N VAL A 9 -12.95 7.54 9.30
CA VAL A 9 -11.49 7.50 9.47
C VAL A 9 -10.83 8.05 8.21
N PRO A 10 -9.97 9.08 8.31
CA PRO A 10 -9.49 9.81 7.13
C PRO A 10 -8.54 8.99 6.25
N LEU A 11 -7.90 7.95 6.81
CA LEU A 11 -6.96 7.09 6.12
C LEU A 11 -7.13 5.64 6.55
N ILE A 12 -7.45 4.76 5.61
CA ILE A 12 -7.62 3.33 5.87
C ILE A 12 -6.57 2.56 5.09
N ASN A 13 -5.69 1.83 5.78
CA ASN A 13 -4.84 0.84 5.14
C ASN A 13 -5.55 -0.51 5.11
N PHE A 14 -5.54 -1.17 3.95
CA PHE A 14 -5.93 -2.58 3.84
C PHE A 14 -4.75 -3.41 3.36
N SER A 15 -4.70 -4.64 3.86
CA SER A 15 -3.71 -5.64 3.49
C SER A 15 -4.42 -6.95 3.18
N LEU A 16 -4.03 -7.59 2.08
CA LEU A 16 -4.60 -8.86 1.61
C LEU A 16 -6.08 -8.77 1.22
N GLY A 17 -6.47 -9.47 0.16
CA GLY A 17 -7.85 -9.55 -0.30
C GLY A 17 -8.32 -8.36 -1.12
N LYS A 18 -9.65 -8.30 -1.30
CA LYS A 18 -10.37 -7.35 -2.14
C LYS A 18 -11.03 -6.28 -1.29
N ALA A 19 -10.82 -5.01 -1.64
CA ALA A 19 -11.18 -3.86 -0.81
C ALA A 19 -11.80 -2.70 -1.60
N GLU A 20 -12.32 -2.97 -2.81
CA GLU A 20 -13.00 -1.99 -3.69
C GLU A 20 -14.07 -1.21 -2.91
N TRP A 21 -14.92 -1.93 -2.18
CA TRP A 21 -16.00 -1.35 -1.38
C TRP A 21 -15.52 -0.42 -0.25
N ILE A 22 -14.28 -0.60 0.24
CA ILE A 22 -13.69 0.27 1.25
C ILE A 22 -13.28 1.58 0.59
N ALA A 23 -12.61 1.52 -0.56
CA ALA A 23 -12.22 2.71 -1.32
C ALA A 23 -13.44 3.52 -1.76
N GLU A 24 -14.42 2.87 -2.39
CA GLU A 24 -15.67 3.49 -2.83
C GLU A 24 -16.35 4.25 -1.68
N ARG A 25 -16.51 3.60 -0.52
CA ARG A 25 -17.16 4.22 0.64
C ARG A 25 -16.30 5.29 1.30
N ALA A 26 -14.99 5.07 1.42
CA ALA A 26 -14.07 6.04 2.00
C ALA A 26 -14.05 7.35 1.21
N HIS A 27 -14.04 7.24 -0.12
CA HIS A 27 -14.03 8.39 -1.02
C HIS A 27 -15.30 9.24 -0.92
N THR A 28 -16.45 8.68 -0.53
CA THR A 28 -17.71 9.46 -0.38
C THR A 28 -17.65 10.55 0.68
N TYR A 29 -16.79 10.39 1.71
CA TYR A 29 -16.55 11.41 2.74
C TYR A 29 -15.16 12.06 2.61
N GLY A 30 -14.46 11.84 1.50
CA GLY A 30 -13.12 12.39 1.25
C GLY A 30 -11.98 11.65 1.95
N GLY A 31 -12.24 10.50 2.57
CA GLY A 31 -11.22 9.61 3.11
C GLY A 31 -10.30 9.05 2.01
N LYS A 32 -9.17 8.49 2.42
CA LYS A 32 -8.15 7.93 1.53
C LYS A 32 -7.84 6.48 1.90
N VAL A 33 -7.43 5.69 0.91
CA VAL A 33 -7.15 4.27 1.10
C VAL A 33 -5.74 3.91 0.64
N LEU A 34 -4.98 3.26 1.52
CA LEU A 34 -3.67 2.68 1.20
C LEU A 34 -3.78 1.17 1.05
N ALA A 35 -3.12 0.62 0.04
CA ALA A 35 -3.01 -0.83 -0.13
C ALA A 35 -1.62 -1.33 0.21
N THR A 36 -1.52 -2.30 1.10
CA THR A 36 -0.26 -3.00 1.38
C THR A 36 -0.03 -4.08 0.33
N VAL A 37 1.11 -3.99 -0.39
CA VAL A 37 1.40 -4.82 -1.55
C VAL A 37 2.82 -5.38 -1.51
N THR A 38 2.95 -6.64 -1.89
CA THR A 38 4.23 -7.40 -1.91
C THR A 38 4.68 -7.78 -3.32
N THR A 39 3.86 -7.53 -4.35
CA THR A 39 4.13 -7.90 -5.74
C THR A 39 3.54 -6.86 -6.70
N GLU A 40 4.01 -6.87 -7.95
CA GLU A 40 3.43 -6.05 -9.02
C GLU A 40 1.97 -6.36 -9.30
N LYS A 41 1.60 -7.65 -9.26
CA LYS A 41 0.21 -8.06 -9.42
C LYS A 41 -0.68 -7.47 -8.32
N HIS A 42 -0.20 -7.45 -7.09
CA HIS A 42 -0.91 -6.84 -5.95
C HIS A 42 -1.04 -5.32 -6.14
N ALA A 43 0.05 -4.64 -6.54
CA ALA A 43 0.05 -3.21 -6.83
C ALA A 43 -0.97 -2.83 -7.93
N ARG A 44 -0.96 -3.54 -9.06
CA ARG A 44 -1.90 -3.32 -10.15
C ARG A 44 -3.33 -3.59 -9.73
N SER A 45 -3.57 -4.65 -8.96
CA SER A 45 -4.90 -4.92 -8.43
C SER A 45 -5.36 -3.81 -7.50
N ALA A 46 -4.50 -3.33 -6.59
CA ALA A 46 -4.82 -2.25 -5.67
C ALA A 46 -5.19 -0.94 -6.37
N GLU A 47 -4.47 -0.58 -7.44
CA GLU A 47 -4.79 0.58 -8.26
C GLU A 47 -6.17 0.45 -8.93
N LEU A 48 -6.48 -0.73 -9.48
CA LEU A 48 -7.81 -1.01 -10.05
C LEU A 48 -8.93 -0.98 -8.99
N MET A 49 -8.61 -1.29 -7.73
CA MET A 49 -9.55 -1.23 -6.61
C MET A 49 -9.73 0.18 -6.05
N GLY A 50 -9.04 1.19 -6.58
CA GLY A 50 -9.17 2.58 -6.15
C GLY A 50 -8.27 2.98 -4.99
N ALA A 51 -7.15 2.29 -4.76
CA ALA A 51 -6.16 2.73 -3.78
C ALA A 51 -5.58 4.10 -4.15
N ASP A 52 -5.43 4.99 -3.17
CA ASP A 52 -4.84 6.32 -3.34
C ASP A 52 -3.31 6.29 -3.22
N ALA A 53 -2.75 5.27 -2.57
CA ALA A 53 -1.31 5.05 -2.42
C ALA A 53 -0.99 3.58 -2.11
N LEU A 54 0.26 3.20 -2.32
CA LEU A 54 0.75 1.83 -2.08
C LEU A 54 1.75 1.80 -0.93
N LEU A 55 1.54 0.92 0.04
CA LEU A 55 2.53 0.53 1.04
C LEU A 55 3.26 -0.71 0.52
N VAL A 56 4.47 -0.54 0.00
CA VAL A 56 5.22 -1.61 -0.67
C VAL A 56 6.10 -2.32 0.34
N THR A 57 5.79 -3.58 0.64
CA THR A 57 6.51 -4.39 1.62
C THR A 57 7.44 -5.41 0.95
N GLY A 58 8.76 -5.20 1.10
CA GLY A 58 9.76 -6.15 0.60
C GLY A 58 9.97 -7.35 1.52
N HIS A 59 10.85 -8.26 1.10
CA HIS A 59 11.22 -9.48 1.83
C HIS A 59 11.73 -9.22 3.26
N GLU A 60 12.32 -8.06 3.50
CA GLU A 60 12.87 -7.66 4.79
C GLU A 60 11.79 -7.31 5.84
N ALA A 61 10.51 -7.28 5.45
CA ALA A 61 9.41 -6.99 6.35
C ALA A 61 9.24 -8.10 7.41
N ALA A 62 8.93 -7.69 8.65
CA ALA A 62 8.77 -8.63 9.76
C ALA A 62 7.58 -9.61 9.58
N ALA A 63 6.49 -9.15 8.98
CA ALA A 63 5.27 -9.95 8.79
C ALA A 63 5.06 -10.28 7.30
N HIS A 64 4.19 -9.53 6.62
CA HIS A 64 3.78 -9.84 5.24
C HIS A 64 4.75 -9.24 4.21
N GLY A 65 5.91 -9.87 4.05
CA GLY A 65 6.84 -9.65 2.95
C GLY A 65 6.59 -10.59 1.77
N GLY A 66 7.01 -10.18 0.57
CA GLY A 66 7.13 -11.06 -0.59
C GLY A 66 8.51 -11.70 -0.70
N ASP A 67 8.75 -12.46 -1.77
CA ASP A 67 10.08 -13.03 -2.04
C ASP A 67 11.10 -11.99 -2.51
N VAL A 68 10.62 -10.87 -3.06
CA VAL A 68 11.47 -9.80 -3.63
C VAL A 68 11.81 -8.77 -2.55
N THR A 69 13.09 -8.42 -2.46
CA THR A 69 13.61 -7.40 -1.54
C THR A 69 13.14 -5.98 -1.90
N SER A 70 13.12 -5.09 -0.91
CA SER A 70 12.70 -3.69 -1.08
C SER A 70 13.56 -2.95 -2.10
N LEU A 71 14.87 -3.26 -2.15
CA LEU A 71 15.83 -2.69 -3.11
C LEU A 71 15.41 -2.91 -4.58
N VAL A 72 14.74 -4.02 -4.88
CA VAL A 72 14.29 -4.36 -6.24
C VAL A 72 12.82 -4.02 -6.44
N LEU A 73 11.98 -4.34 -5.46
CA LEU A 73 10.53 -4.22 -5.57
C LEU A 73 10.09 -2.75 -5.70
N VAL A 74 10.61 -1.86 -4.85
CA VAL A 74 10.22 -0.45 -4.83
C VAL A 74 10.46 0.26 -6.18
N PRO A 75 11.68 0.24 -6.77
CA PRO A 75 11.90 0.87 -8.07
C PRO A 75 11.12 0.19 -9.21
N CYS A 76 10.94 -1.13 -9.15
CA CYS A 76 10.13 -1.86 -10.13
C CYS A 76 8.67 -1.38 -10.15
N LEU A 77 8.05 -1.21 -8.98
CA LEU A 77 6.69 -0.70 -8.88
C LEU A 77 6.61 0.79 -9.25
N ARG A 78 7.59 1.60 -8.85
CA ARG A 78 7.64 3.02 -9.23
C ARG A 78 7.65 3.22 -10.75
N ALA A 79 8.29 2.33 -11.51
CA ALA A 79 8.29 2.38 -12.97
C ALA A 79 6.93 2.02 -13.60
N LYS A 80 6.00 1.42 -12.84
CA LYS A 80 4.74 0.84 -13.36
C LYS A 80 3.47 1.54 -12.89
N THR A 81 3.53 2.33 -11.82
CA THR A 81 2.36 3.08 -11.31
C THR A 81 2.73 4.53 -11.03
N ASN A 82 1.73 5.40 -11.12
CA ASN A 82 1.85 6.81 -10.72
C ASN A 82 1.48 7.08 -9.27
N LEU A 83 0.85 6.11 -8.59
CA LEU A 83 0.45 6.27 -7.20
C LEU A 83 1.66 6.56 -6.30
N PRO A 84 1.48 7.36 -5.24
CA PRO A 84 2.47 7.51 -4.19
C PRO A 84 2.84 6.14 -3.58
N ILE A 85 4.13 5.94 -3.32
CA ILE A 85 4.67 4.72 -2.72
C ILE A 85 5.26 5.06 -1.36
N VAL A 86 4.89 4.27 -0.36
CA VAL A 86 5.55 4.20 0.95
C VAL A 86 6.33 2.89 0.99
N ALA A 87 7.65 2.95 1.02
CA ALA A 87 8.50 1.77 1.14
C ALA A 87 8.50 1.25 2.59
N ALA A 88 8.36 -0.07 2.77
CA ALA A 88 8.30 -0.72 4.07
C ALA A 88 9.05 -2.05 4.09
N GLY A 89 9.65 -2.37 5.24
CA GLY A 89 10.53 -3.55 5.42
C GLY A 89 12.01 -3.20 5.33
N GLY A 90 12.78 -3.49 6.37
CA GLY A 90 14.23 -3.21 6.41
C GLY A 90 14.65 -1.75 6.66
N PHE A 91 13.72 -0.78 6.62
CA PHE A 91 14.01 0.64 6.92
C PHE A 91 13.97 0.93 8.42
N ALA A 92 15.09 1.40 9.01
CA ALA A 92 15.19 1.64 10.45
C ALA A 92 15.80 2.99 10.85
N ASN A 93 16.42 3.73 9.92
CA ASN A 93 17.09 5.00 10.20
C ASN A 93 17.17 5.88 8.94
N GLY A 94 17.76 7.07 9.07
CA GLY A 94 17.87 8.03 7.98
C GLY A 94 18.71 7.57 6.78
N GLN A 95 19.64 6.63 6.96
CA GLN A 95 20.40 6.06 5.83
C GLN A 95 19.48 5.20 4.95
N GLY A 96 18.62 4.40 5.57
CA GLY A 96 17.59 3.65 4.85
C GLY A 96 16.56 4.55 4.17
N LEU A 97 16.22 5.69 4.78
CA LEU A 97 15.33 6.68 4.17
C LEU A 97 15.94 7.37 2.93
N LEU A 98 17.25 7.60 2.93
CA LEU A 98 17.97 8.29 1.85
C LEU A 98 18.20 7.41 0.61
N ALA A 99 18.41 6.11 0.82
CA ALA A 99 18.76 5.14 -0.22
C ALA A 99 17.64 4.96 -1.27
#